data_AF-A0A1Q7RWQ7-F1
#
_entry.id   AF-A0A1Q7RWQ7-F1
#
_cell.length_a   1.000
_cell.length_b   1.000
_cell.length_c   1.000
_cell.angle_alpha   90.00
_cell.angle_beta   90.00
_cell.angle_gamma   90.00
#
_symmetry.space_group_name_H-M   'P 1'
#
loop_
_entity.id
_entity.type
_entity.pdbx_description
1 polymer ?
#
loop_
_entity_poly.entity_id
_entity_poly.type
_entity_poly.pdbx_seq_one_letter_code
_entity_poly.pdbx_strand_id
1 'polypeptide(L)'
;MATTRCRQRIGPLVDQECRVMQIVMGESTARVPPEILHILQLHVEEISRVLVQIEPQSPFWTSLRESGLSLEVLGWKFRFGVEADKLVLTDVQAVPTRVL
;
A
#
# COMPACT_ATOMS: atom_id res chain seq x y z
N MET A 1 -2.96 22.35 31.56
CA MET A 1 -3.39 20.98 31.22
C MET A 1 -2.22 20.27 30.53
N ALA A 2 -2.04 18.99 30.81
CA ALA A 2 -0.75 18.30 30.88
C ALA A 2 0.06 18.22 29.58
N THR A 3 1.31 18.69 29.64
CA THR A 3 2.37 18.35 28.69
C THR A 3 2.95 16.99 29.06
N THR A 4 2.65 15.95 28.28
CA THR A 4 3.24 14.63 28.48
C THR A 4 4.71 14.67 28.04
N ARG A 5 5.64 14.66 29.01
CA ARG A 5 7.08 14.51 28.79
C ARG A 5 7.36 13.10 28.26
N CYS A 6 7.79 12.99 27.00
CA CYS A 6 8.51 11.82 26.56
C CYS A 6 9.88 11.79 27.27
N ARG A 7 10.07 10.81 28.17
CA ARG A 7 11.36 10.53 28.79
C ARG A 7 12.33 10.03 27.73
N GLN A 8 13.41 10.78 27.50
CA GLN A 8 14.57 10.37 26.71
C GLN A 8 15.21 9.14 27.34
N ARG A 9 15.28 8.04 26.58
CA ARG A 9 16.18 6.93 26.84
C ARG A 9 17.21 6.93 25.72
N ILE A 10 18.47 7.14 26.09
CA ILE A 10 19.61 7.28 25.21
C ILE A 10 19.96 5.88 24.65
N GLY A 11 19.80 5.73 23.35
CA GLY A 11 20.34 4.68 22.49
C GLY A 11 20.50 5.31 21.09
N PRO A 12 21.36 4.79 20.20
CA PRO A 12 21.50 5.38 18.88
C PRO A 12 20.14 5.30 18.19
N LEU A 13 19.48 6.45 18.07
CA LEU A 13 18.31 6.61 17.22
C LEU A 13 18.87 6.40 15.82
N VAL A 14 18.80 5.17 15.34
CA VAL A 14 18.64 4.94 13.92
C VAL A 14 17.48 5.86 13.58
N ASP A 15 17.75 6.93 12.83
CA ASP A 15 16.74 7.77 12.21
C ASP A 15 15.91 6.85 11.33
N GLN A 16 14.96 6.16 11.95
CA GLN A 16 13.86 5.53 11.28
C GLN A 16 12.93 6.70 11.00
N GLU A 17 13.37 7.55 10.05
CA GLU A 17 12.48 8.45 9.33
C GLU A 17 11.22 7.64 9.07
N CYS A 18 10.09 8.09 9.60
CA CYS A 18 8.80 7.48 9.32
C CYS A 18 8.62 7.54 7.81
N ARG A 19 9.04 6.49 7.10
CA ARG A 19 8.85 6.40 5.67
C ARG A 19 7.35 6.29 5.48
N VAL A 20 6.80 7.25 4.75
CA VAL A 20 5.38 7.23 4.40
C VAL A 20 5.30 6.63 3.02
N MET A 21 4.53 5.56 2.89
CA MET A 21 4.15 5.00 1.59
C MET A 21 2.88 5.69 1.12
N GLN A 22 3.01 6.47 0.05
CA GLN A 22 1.88 7.17 -0.58
C GLN A 22 1.09 6.19 -1.44
N ILE A 23 -0.23 6.38 -1.51
CA ILE A 23 -1.11 5.60 -2.38
C ILE A 23 -1.63 6.54 -3.45
N VAL A 24 -1.33 6.23 -4.71
CA VAL A 24 -1.75 7.02 -5.87
C VAL A 24 -2.85 6.27 -6.61
N MET A 25 -4.08 6.74 -6.43
CA MET A 25 -5.25 6.26 -7.15
C MET A 25 -5.46 7.09 -8.41
N GLY A 26 -5.67 6.45 -9.55
CA GLY A 26 -5.91 7.11 -10.84
C GLY A 26 -7.39 7.24 -11.19
N GLU A 27 -7.66 7.96 -12.29
CA GLU A 27 -9.00 8.15 -12.88
C GLU A 27 -9.68 6.82 -13.28
N SER A 28 -8.91 5.75 -13.47
CA SER A 28 -9.39 4.39 -13.75
C SER A 28 -10.35 3.84 -12.68
N THR A 29 -10.33 4.40 -11.48
CA THR A 29 -11.24 4.07 -10.38
C THR A 29 -12.66 4.59 -10.56
N ALA A 30 -12.91 5.54 -11.49
CA ALA A 30 -14.23 6.16 -11.66
C ALA A 30 -15.35 5.18 -12.04
N ARG A 31 -15.00 4.01 -12.57
CA ARG A 31 -15.97 2.96 -12.98
C ARG A 31 -16.21 1.91 -11.90
N VAL A 32 -15.50 2.00 -10.78
CA VAL A 32 -15.55 1.04 -9.69
C VAL A 32 -16.61 1.48 -8.69
N PRO A 33 -17.50 0.59 -8.25
CA PRO A 33 -18.46 0.91 -7.20
C PRO A 33 -17.77 1.43 -5.92
N PRO A 34 -18.30 2.47 -5.26
CA PRO A 34 -17.68 3.08 -4.09
C PRO A 34 -17.39 2.10 -2.94
N GLU A 35 -18.25 1.11 -2.73
CA GLU A 35 -18.08 0.08 -1.71
C GLU A 35 -16.84 -0.79 -1.94
N ILE A 36 -16.50 -1.05 -3.20
CA ILE A 36 -15.32 -1.82 -3.59
C ILE A 36 -14.07 -0.95 -3.39
N LEU A 37 -14.15 0.33 -3.77
CA LEU A 37 -13.05 1.28 -3.53
C LEU A 37 -12.76 1.46 -2.04
N HIS A 38 -13.79 1.49 -1.20
CA HIS A 38 -13.61 1.59 0.24
C HIS A 38 -12.86 0.38 0.82
N ILE A 39 -13.24 -0.84 0.42
CA ILE A 39 -12.55 -2.06 0.86
C ILE A 39 -11.10 -2.07 0.33
N LEU A 40 -10.91 -1.69 -0.93
CA LEU A 40 -9.58 -1.58 -1.52
C LEU A 40 -8.69 -0.58 -0.75
N GLN A 41 -9.23 0.58 -0.39
CA GLN A 41 -8.52 1.60 0.39
C GLN A 41 -8.05 1.04 1.74
N LEU A 42 -8.92 0.35 2.47
CA LEU A 42 -8.56 -0.27 3.75
C LEU A 42 -7.40 -1.27 3.59
N HIS A 43 -7.46 -2.13 2.57
CA HIS A 43 -6.42 -3.12 2.32
C HIS A 43 -5.10 -2.50 1.87
N VAL A 44 -5.14 -1.54 0.93
CA VAL A 44 -3.92 -0.93 0.41
C VAL A 44 -3.24 -0.03 1.46
N GLU A 45 -4.00 0.60 2.35
CA GLU A 45 -3.45 1.31 3.52
C GLU A 45 -2.79 0.36 4.52
N GLU A 46 -3.37 -0.80 4.76
CA GLU A 46 -2.75 -1.81 5.62
C GLU A 46 -1.44 -2.34 5.01
N ILE A 47 -1.47 -2.66 3.73
CA ILE A 47 -0.29 -3.09 2.98
C ILE A 47 0.78 -1.99 3.01
N SER A 48 0.41 -0.73 2.80
CA SER A 48 1.38 0.37 2.78
C SER A 48 2.13 0.50 4.13
N ARG A 49 1.43 0.33 5.26
CA ARG A 49 2.02 0.32 6.61
C ARG A 49 3.02 -0.83 6.83
N VAL A 50 2.79 -1.98 6.20
CA VAL A 50 3.69 -3.14 6.28
C VAL A 50 4.89 -2.93 5.36
N LEU A 51 4.67 -2.48 4.13
CA LEU A 51 5.74 -2.28 3.14
C LEU A 51 6.79 -1.26 3.58
N VAL A 52 6.40 -0.23 4.33
CA VAL A 52 7.31 0.76 4.94
C VAL A 52 8.37 0.13 5.83
N GLN A 53 8.08 -1.03 6.43
CA GLN A 53 8.98 -1.71 7.37
C GLN A 53 9.99 -2.61 6.66
N ILE A 54 9.86 -2.80 5.35
CA ILE A 54 10.71 -3.68 4.56
C ILE A 54 11.95 -2.92 4.11
N GLU A 55 13.11 -3.55 4.27
CA GLU A 55 14.38 -2.97 3.82
C GLU A 55 14.41 -2.87 2.28
N PRO A 56 14.67 -1.68 1.69
CA PRO A 56 14.63 -1.50 0.23
C PRO A 56 15.70 -2.26 -0.55
N GLN A 57 16.78 -2.68 0.11
CA GLN A 57 17.85 -3.47 -0.51
C GLN A 57 17.61 -4.98 -0.34
N SER A 58 16.53 -5.37 0.35
CA SER A 58 16.21 -6.78 0.52
C SER A 58 15.82 -7.42 -0.83
N PRO A 59 16.20 -8.69 -1.07
CA PRO A 59 15.75 -9.41 -2.26
C PRO A 59 14.23 -9.43 -2.42
N PHE A 60 13.50 -9.50 -1.31
CA PHE A 60 12.05 -9.43 -1.30
C PHE A 60 11.53 -8.10 -1.87
N TRP A 61 12.11 -6.97 -1.47
CA TRP A 61 11.73 -5.66 -1.98
C TRP A 61 11.94 -5.57 -3.49
N THR A 62 13.09 -6.03 -3.98
CA THR A 62 13.39 -6.08 -5.42
C THR A 62 12.36 -6.91 -6.16
N SER A 63 12.08 -8.14 -5.70
CA SER A 63 11.07 -9.00 -6.32
C SER A 63 9.68 -8.37 -6.31
N LEU A 64 9.27 -7.74 -5.20
CA LEU A 64 7.98 -7.06 -5.11
C LEU A 64 7.86 -5.89 -6.09
N ARG A 65 8.93 -5.12 -6.28
CA ARG A 65 8.95 -4.02 -7.27
C ARG A 65 8.86 -4.52 -8.70
N GLU A 66 9.52 -5.63 -9.00
CA GLU A 66 9.47 -6.26 -10.33
C GLU A 66 8.12 -6.89 -10.63
N SER A 67 7.49 -7.55 -9.65
CA SER A 67 6.20 -8.22 -9.83
C SER A 67 5.01 -7.25 -9.78
N GLY A 68 5.15 -6.15 -9.04
CA GLY A 68 4.02 -5.34 -8.59
C GLY A 68 3.13 -6.10 -7.60
N LEU A 69 2.00 -5.49 -7.26
CA LEU A 69 1.02 -6.02 -6.33
C LEU A 69 -0.36 -6.11 -7.00
N SER A 70 -1.08 -7.20 -6.77
CA SER A 70 -2.43 -7.39 -7.30
C SER A 70 -3.40 -7.71 -6.16
N LEU A 71 -4.54 -7.03 -6.13
CA LEU A 71 -5.62 -7.27 -5.18
C LEU A 71 -6.91 -7.56 -5.93
N GLU A 72 -7.65 -8.57 -5.47
CA GLU A 72 -8.99 -8.86 -5.98
C GLU A 72 -10.02 -8.60 -4.88
N VAL A 73 -10.97 -7.71 -5.17
CA VAL A 73 -12.01 -7.27 -4.24
C VAL A 73 -13.35 -7.35 -4.96
N LEU A 74 -14.26 -8.21 -4.46
CA LEU A 74 -15.65 -8.30 -4.93
C LEU A 74 -15.80 -8.35 -6.46
N GLY A 75 -14.99 -9.18 -7.14
CA GLY A 75 -15.06 -9.33 -8.60
C GLY A 75 -14.34 -8.23 -9.37
N TRP A 76 -13.47 -7.45 -8.73
CA TRP A 76 -12.59 -6.49 -9.38
C TRP A 76 -11.14 -6.79 -9.05
N LYS A 77 -10.25 -6.64 -10.04
CA LYS A 77 -8.81 -6.78 -9.88
C LYS A 77 -8.14 -5.43 -10.03
N PHE A 78 -7.26 -5.12 -9.09
CA PHE A 78 -6.49 -3.89 -9.02
C PHE A 78 -5.01 -4.25 -9.07
N ARG A 79 -4.26 -3.67 -10.00
CA ARG A 79 -2.81 -3.81 -10.08
C ARG A 79 -2.13 -2.53 -9.64
N PHE A 80 -1.09 -2.69 -8.84
CA PHE A 80 -0.26 -1.62 -8.32
C PHE A 80 1.19 -1.83 -8.74
N GLY A 81 1.79 -0.78 -9.29
CA GLY A 81 3.24 -0.64 -9.33
C GLY A 81 3.75 -0.27 -7.94
N VAL A 82 4.90 -0.85 -7.56
CA VAL A 82 5.55 -0.59 -6.27
C VAL A 82 6.82 0.23 -6.53
N GLU A 83 6.83 1.45 -6.00
CA GLU A 83 7.98 2.36 -6.01
C GLU A 83 8.59 2.46 -4.60
N ALA A 84 9.67 3.25 -4.46
CA ALA A 84 10.38 3.40 -3.19
C ALA A 84 9.47 3.93 -2.05
N ASP A 85 8.56 4.83 -2.39
CA ASP A 85 7.69 5.56 -1.48
C ASP A 85 6.22 5.59 -1.94
N LYS A 86 5.88 4.86 -3.02
CA LYS A 86 4.54 4.88 -3.61
C LYS A 86 4.01 3.50 -4.00
N LEU A 87 2.71 3.33 -3.81
CA LEU A 87 1.88 2.34 -4.49
C LEU A 87 1.04 3.07 -5.54
N VAL A 88 1.33 2.81 -6.81
CA VAL A 88 0.66 3.48 -7.93
C VAL A 88 -0.30 2.50 -8.58
N LEU A 89 -1.60 2.81 -8.60
CA LEU A 89 -2.58 2.00 -9.30
C LEU A 89 -2.33 2.06 -10.81
N THR A 90 -1.91 0.93 -11.40
CA THR A 90 -1.55 0.85 -12.82
C THR A 90 -2.68 0.32 -13.68
N ASP A 91 -3.55 -0.52 -13.13
CA ASP A 91 -4.65 -1.11 -13.89
C ASP A 91 -5.82 -1.55 -12.99
N VAL A 92 -7.03 -1.47 -13.56
CA VAL A 92 -8.29 -1.82 -12.90
C VAL A 92 -9.17 -2.57 -13.90
N GLN A 93 -9.60 -3.77 -13.55
CA GLN A 93 -10.48 -4.56 -14.40
C GLN A 93 -11.54 -5.29 -13.59
N ALA A 94 -12.77 -5.34 -14.10
CA ALA A 94 -13.76 -6.28 -13.62
C ALA A 94 -13.28 -7.71 -13.95
N VAL A 95 -13.37 -8.61 -12.99
CA VAL A 95 -13.10 -10.03 -13.14
C VAL A 95 -14.42 -10.70 -13.47
N PRO A 96 -14.59 -11.28 -14.67
CA PRO A 96 -15.80 -12.02 -14.99
C PRO A 96 -15.97 -13.16 -14.01
N THR A 97 -17.09 -13.18 -13.28
CA THR A 97 -17.46 -14.33 -12.46
C THR A 97 -17.65 -15.51 -13.41
N ARG A 98 -16.71 -16.45 -13.41
CA ARG A 98 -16.91 -17.71 -14.13
C ARG A 98 -17.99 -18.47 -13.38
N VAL A 99 -19.21 -18.44 -13.92
CA VAL A 99 -20.24 -19.39 -13.54
C VAL A 99 -19.76 -20.74 -14.06
N LEU A 100 -19.26 -21.59 -13.16
CA LEU A 100 -19.02 -23.01 -13.41
C LEU A 100 -20.35 -23.77 -13.41
#